data_AF-A0A2A2M6Z3-F1
#
_entry.id   AF-A0A2A2M6Z3-F1
#
_cell.length_a   1.000
_cell.length_b   1.000
_cell.length_c   1.000
_cell.angle_alpha   90.00
_cell.angle_beta   90.00
_cell.angle_gamma   90.00
#
_symmetry.space_group_name_H-M   'P 1'
#
loop_
_entity.id
_entity.type
_entity.pdbx_description
1 polymer ?
#
loop_
_entity_poly.entity_id
_entity_poly.type
_entity_poly.pdbx_seq_one_letter_code
_entity_poly.pdbx_strand_id
1 'polypeptide(L)'
;MLIKELNLTKPQHDWINGWLELWGAWVYSGRLEKRMSSVIAQYMATVEPSGTPSRPMCNDDDGKLISQVVDSVMYIDKRAFGILLSYYSHGSSRYSIAVYMHKSAIPRKTPTRGGNRMRRPSLSTCRREVNEALDASLFMLYQPLQDAFKNRKRVAKVRKLA
;
A
#
# COMPACT_ATOMS: atom_id res chain seq x y z
N MET A 1 -20.30 20.99 -10.70
CA MET A 1 -19.82 19.59 -10.66
C MET A 1 -19.77 19.16 -9.21
N LEU A 2 -20.60 18.20 -8.79
CA LEU A 2 -20.41 17.52 -7.51
C LEU A 2 -19.13 16.69 -7.64
N ILE A 3 -18.10 17.06 -6.87
CA ILE A 3 -16.92 16.21 -6.70
C ILE A 3 -17.45 14.95 -6.01
N LYS A 4 -17.75 13.89 -6.77
CA LYS A 4 -17.92 12.56 -6.18
C LYS A 4 -16.65 12.30 -5.40
N GLU A 5 -16.76 12.09 -4.11
CA GLU A 5 -15.64 11.61 -3.30
C GLU A 5 -15.02 10.41 -4.04
N LEU A 6 -13.73 10.50 -4.34
CA LEU A 6 -12.98 9.50 -5.09
C LEU A 6 -12.75 8.27 -4.21
N ASN A 7 -13.82 7.52 -3.95
CA ASN A 7 -13.85 6.36 -3.10
C ASN A 7 -14.24 5.13 -3.92
N LEU A 8 -13.60 4.00 -3.62
CA LEU A 8 -13.98 2.70 -4.17
C LEU A 8 -15.34 2.27 -3.61
N THR A 9 -16.15 1.61 -4.43
CA THR A 9 -17.31 0.89 -3.92
C THR A 9 -16.85 -0.29 -3.06
N LYS A 10 -17.69 -0.75 -2.11
CA LYS A 10 -17.34 -1.87 -1.22
C LYS A 10 -16.82 -3.11 -1.97
N PRO A 11 -17.44 -3.59 -3.06
CA PRO A 11 -16.92 -4.74 -3.81
C PRO A 11 -15.54 -4.48 -4.44
N GLN A 12 -15.27 -3.25 -4.88
CA GLN A 12 -13.98 -2.87 -5.45
C GLN A 12 -12.90 -2.85 -4.37
N HIS A 13 -13.23 -2.28 -3.21
CA HIS A 13 -12.36 -2.26 -2.04
C HIS A 13 -12.03 -3.69 -1.57
N ASP A 14 -13.04 -4.54 -1.40
CA ASP A 14 -12.84 -5.92 -0.92
C ASP A 14 -11.98 -6.72 -1.90
N TRP A 15 -12.15 -6.50 -3.21
CA TRP A 15 -11.33 -7.13 -4.24
C TRP A 15 -9.86 -6.72 -4.17
N ILE A 16 -9.56 -5.41 -4.13
CA ILE A 16 -8.16 -4.96 -4.05
C ILE A 16 -7.54 -5.30 -2.71
N ASN A 17 -8.29 -5.18 -1.61
CA ASN A 17 -7.81 -5.50 -0.28
C ASN A 17 -7.38 -6.97 -0.19
N GLY A 18 -8.18 -7.90 -0.73
CA GLY A 18 -7.84 -9.32 -0.77
C GLY A 18 -6.54 -9.58 -1.54
N TRP A 19 -6.35 -8.95 -2.70
CA TRP A 19 -5.10 -9.10 -3.47
C TRP A 19 -3.89 -8.51 -2.75
N LEU A 20 -4.03 -7.33 -2.13
CA LEU A 20 -2.94 -6.70 -1.39
C LEU A 20 -2.59 -7.45 -0.10
N GLU A 21 -3.55 -8.13 0.54
CA GLU A 21 -3.26 -9.01 1.69
C GLU A 21 -2.40 -10.21 1.29
N LEU A 22 -2.76 -10.89 0.18
CA LEU A 22 -1.99 -12.01 -0.37
C LEU A 22 -0.59 -11.58 -0.84
N TRP A 23 -0.52 -10.45 -1.54
CA TRP A 23 0.73 -9.86 -2.00
C TRP A 23 1.61 -9.42 -0.83
N GLY A 24 1.03 -8.79 0.19
CA GLY A 24 1.76 -8.36 1.38
C GLY A 24 2.43 -9.52 2.11
N ALA A 25 1.71 -10.63 2.29
CA ALA A 25 2.27 -11.87 2.84
C ALA A 25 3.39 -12.45 1.96
N TRP A 26 3.22 -12.40 0.64
CA TRP A 26 4.25 -12.81 -0.32
C TRP A 26 5.52 -11.93 -0.24
N VAL A 27 5.37 -10.61 -0.17
CA VAL A 27 6.49 -9.66 0.02
C VAL A 27 7.20 -9.90 1.34
N TYR A 28 6.44 -10.10 2.42
CA TYR A 28 6.98 -10.32 3.76
C TYR A 28 7.85 -11.58 3.83
N SER A 29 7.56 -12.57 2.98
CA SER A 29 8.33 -13.80 2.90
C SER A 29 9.71 -13.65 2.22
N GLY A 30 10.05 -12.48 1.70
CA GLY A 30 11.36 -12.20 1.09
C GLY A 30 11.54 -12.74 -0.34
N ARG A 31 10.47 -13.19 -1.00
CA ARG A 31 10.49 -13.74 -2.37
C ARG A 31 10.69 -12.70 -3.48
N LEU A 32 10.61 -11.41 -3.17
CA LEU A 32 10.80 -10.34 -4.14
C LEU A 32 12.29 -10.04 -4.36
N GLU A 33 12.74 -10.12 -5.62
CA GLU A 33 14.09 -9.70 -6.00
C GLU A 33 14.30 -8.20 -5.78
N LYS A 34 15.42 -7.81 -5.16
CA LYS A 34 15.72 -6.40 -4.83
C LYS A 34 15.69 -5.44 -6.03
N ARG A 35 15.94 -5.94 -7.25
CA ARG A 35 15.93 -5.15 -8.49
C ARG A 35 14.54 -4.71 -8.94
N MET A 36 13.49 -5.37 -8.43
CA MET A 36 12.10 -5.12 -8.84
C MET A 36 11.46 -3.93 -8.14
N SER A 37 11.95 -3.56 -6.95
CA SER A 37 11.56 -2.32 -6.27
C SER A 37 12.60 -1.95 -5.22
N SER A 38 13.22 -0.78 -5.38
CA SER A 38 14.17 -0.28 -4.38
C SER A 38 13.49 0.06 -3.05
N VAL A 39 12.22 0.50 -3.09
CA VAL A 39 11.47 0.88 -1.88
C VAL A 39 11.08 -0.36 -1.07
N ILE A 40 10.56 -1.40 -1.73
CA ILE A 40 10.21 -2.64 -1.04
C ILE A 40 11.47 -3.31 -0.48
N ALA A 41 12.57 -3.31 -1.25
CA ALA A 41 13.84 -3.87 -0.78
C ALA A 41 14.40 -3.15 0.44
N GLN A 42 14.36 -1.81 0.47
CA GLN A 42 14.77 -1.02 1.63
C GLN A 42 13.88 -1.29 2.83
N TYR A 43 12.57 -1.38 2.63
CA TYR A 43 11.62 -1.71 3.69
C TYR A 43 11.91 -3.09 4.29
N MET A 44 12.02 -4.12 3.45
CA MET A 44 12.24 -5.49 3.91
C MET A 44 13.60 -5.68 4.61
N ALA A 45 14.60 -4.83 4.33
CA ALA A 45 15.87 -4.84 5.04
C ALA A 45 15.75 -4.35 6.51
N THR A 46 14.68 -3.63 6.85
CA THR A 46 14.41 -3.15 8.22
C THR A 46 13.58 -4.12 9.06
N VAL A 47 13.02 -5.16 8.44
CA VAL A 47 12.09 -6.09 9.04
C VAL A 47 12.83 -7.37 9.43
N GLU A 48 12.58 -7.89 10.63
CA GLU A 48 13.13 -9.18 11.05
C GLU A 48 12.49 -10.33 10.26
N PRO A 49 13.27 -11.26 9.67
CA PRO A 49 12.72 -12.39 8.95
C PRO A 49 11.91 -13.29 9.88
N SER A 50 10.59 -13.38 9.70
CA SER A 50 9.81 -14.39 10.42
C SER A 50 9.99 -15.75 9.75
N GLY A 51 10.43 -16.77 10.49
CA GLY A 51 10.73 -18.10 9.97
C GLY A 51 9.53 -18.92 9.48
N THR A 52 8.30 -18.52 9.79
CA THR A 52 7.10 -19.32 9.45
C THR A 52 6.00 -18.45 8.83
N PRO A 53 5.58 -18.72 7.58
CA PRO A 53 4.46 -18.01 6.97
C PRO A 53 3.15 -18.33 7.71
N SER A 54 2.57 -17.35 8.40
CA SER A 54 1.28 -17.51 9.09
C SER A 54 0.08 -17.11 8.24
N ARG A 55 0.29 -16.42 7.11
CA ARG A 55 -0.74 -15.86 6.24
C ARG A 55 -0.73 -16.51 4.85
N PRO A 56 -1.90 -16.72 4.21
CA PRO A 56 -1.95 -17.16 2.83
C PRO A 56 -1.26 -16.13 1.93
N MET A 57 -0.53 -16.61 0.92
CA MET A 57 0.21 -15.78 -0.02
C MET A 57 -0.21 -16.08 -1.45
N CYS A 58 -0.06 -15.09 -2.35
CA CYS A 58 -0.24 -15.33 -3.77
C CYS A 58 0.91 -16.17 -4.36
N ASN A 59 0.74 -16.69 -5.58
CA ASN A 59 1.86 -17.29 -6.31
C ASN A 59 2.87 -16.24 -6.75
N ASP A 60 4.06 -16.69 -7.19
CA ASP A 60 5.16 -15.78 -7.56
C ASP A 60 4.86 -14.90 -8.77
N ASP A 61 4.08 -15.38 -9.74
CA ASP A 61 3.68 -14.60 -10.92
C ASP A 61 2.76 -13.44 -10.55
N ASP A 62 1.76 -13.71 -9.72
CA ASP A 62 0.86 -12.71 -9.16
C ASP A 62 1.64 -11.73 -8.27
N GLY A 63 2.54 -12.24 -7.44
CA GLY A 63 3.39 -11.44 -6.55
C GLY A 63 4.29 -10.47 -7.33
N LYS A 64 4.91 -10.92 -8.42
CA LYS A 64 5.72 -10.08 -9.31
C LYS A 64 4.87 -9.06 -10.06
N LEU A 65 3.72 -9.47 -10.61
CA LEU A 65 2.80 -8.57 -11.33
C LEU A 65 2.29 -7.45 -10.43
N ILE A 66 1.79 -7.80 -9.24
CA ILE A 66 1.28 -6.82 -8.26
C ILE A 66 2.41 -5.89 -7.82
N SER A 67 3.61 -6.42 -7.54
CA SER A 67 4.78 -5.60 -7.18
C SER A 67 5.13 -4.56 -8.25
N GLN A 68 5.11 -4.93 -9.53
CA GLN A 68 5.36 -4.00 -10.64
C GLN A 68 4.31 -2.88 -10.70
N VAL A 69 3.03 -3.23 -10.54
CA VAL A 69 1.94 -2.24 -10.52
C VAL A 69 2.09 -1.31 -9.33
N VAL A 70 2.28 -1.87 -8.13
CA VAL A 70 2.43 -1.09 -6.90
C VAL A 70 3.62 -0.15 -7.00
N ASP A 71 4.78 -0.62 -7.47
CA ASP A 71 5.96 0.23 -7.66
C ASP A 71 5.69 1.34 -8.68
N SER A 72 5.09 1.01 -9.83
CA SER A 72 4.79 1.99 -10.89
C SER A 72 3.80 3.09 -10.49
N VAL A 73 2.94 2.85 -9.50
CA VAL A 73 1.95 3.82 -9.01
C VAL A 73 2.46 4.53 -7.77
N MET A 74 3.03 3.81 -6.81
CA MET A 74 3.36 4.33 -5.48
C MET A 74 4.76 4.94 -5.39
N TYR A 75 5.63 4.81 -6.40
CA TYR A 75 6.98 5.40 -6.37
C TYR A 75 6.99 6.92 -6.15
N ILE A 76 5.90 7.61 -6.56
CA ILE A 76 5.75 9.07 -6.40
C ILE A 76 5.64 9.50 -4.93
N ASP A 77 5.04 8.66 -4.08
CA ASP A 77 4.82 8.96 -2.66
C ASP A 77 5.40 7.85 -1.77
N LYS A 78 6.67 8.05 -1.41
CA LYS A 78 7.41 7.15 -0.51
C LYS A 78 6.76 7.02 0.87
N ARG A 79 6.06 8.05 1.35
CA ARG A 79 5.42 8.03 2.67
C ARG A 79 4.18 7.15 2.62
N ALA A 80 3.31 7.34 1.62
CA ALA A 80 2.14 6.49 1.40
C ALA A 80 2.56 5.03 1.11
N PHE A 81 3.63 4.83 0.33
CA PHE A 81 4.16 3.50 0.06
C PHE A 81 4.66 2.81 1.35
N GLY A 82 5.39 3.54 2.22
CA GLY A 82 5.80 3.01 3.52
C GLY A 82 4.63 2.63 4.43
N ILE A 83 3.54 3.41 4.42
CA ILE A 83 2.30 3.10 5.15
C ILE A 83 1.65 1.83 4.58
N LEU A 84 1.57 1.72 3.25
CA LEU A 84 1.00 0.56 2.54
C LEU A 84 1.76 -0.73 2.89
N LEU A 85 3.10 -0.69 2.87
CA LEU A 85 3.94 -1.83 3.23
C LEU A 85 3.81 -2.20 4.72
N SER A 86 3.77 -1.20 5.59
CA SER A 86 3.53 -1.43 7.03
C SER A 86 2.20 -2.11 7.30
N TYR A 87 1.17 -1.74 6.55
CA TYR A 87 -0.17 -2.33 6.70
C TYR A 87 -0.26 -3.73 6.09
N TYR A 88 0.08 -3.89 4.80
CA TYR A 88 -0.15 -5.15 4.08
C TYR A 88 0.98 -6.17 4.26
N SER A 89 2.24 -5.74 4.22
CA SER A 89 3.39 -6.64 4.33
C SER A 89 3.66 -7.03 5.77
N HIS A 90 3.99 -6.05 6.62
CA HIS A 90 4.27 -6.31 8.04
C HIS A 90 3.00 -6.67 8.86
N GLY A 91 1.81 -6.30 8.37
CA GLY A 91 0.55 -6.62 9.07
C GLY A 91 0.27 -5.71 10.27
N SER A 92 0.89 -4.53 10.34
CA SER A 92 0.63 -3.58 11.42
C SER A 92 -0.78 -3.00 11.32
N SER A 93 -1.44 -2.89 12.48
CA SER A 93 -2.73 -2.20 12.54
C SER A 93 -2.58 -0.72 12.13
N ARG A 94 -3.64 -0.14 11.55
CA ARG A 94 -3.72 1.31 11.27
C ARG A 94 -3.37 2.15 12.51
N TYR A 95 -3.75 1.67 13.69
CA TYR A 95 -3.43 2.34 14.95
C TYR A 95 -1.94 2.31 15.26
N SER A 96 -1.29 1.15 15.14
CA SER A 96 0.15 1.00 15.40
C SER A 96 0.97 1.90 14.48
N ILE A 97 0.59 1.96 13.20
CA ILE A 97 1.22 2.87 12.21
C ILE A 97 1.01 4.33 12.63
N ALA A 98 -0.21 4.72 13.00
CA ALA A 98 -0.49 6.08 13.44
C ALA A 98 0.28 6.48 14.72
N VAL A 99 0.46 5.55 15.66
CA VAL A 99 1.28 5.77 16.87
C VAL A 99 2.74 5.98 16.49
N TYR A 100 3.28 5.17 15.60
CA TYR A 100 4.65 5.34 15.10
C TYR A 100 4.84 6.69 14.39
N MET A 101 3.90 7.06 13.52
CA MET A 101 3.90 8.35 12.83
C MET A 101 3.80 9.52 13.79
N HIS A 102 2.96 9.43 14.83
CA HIS A 102 2.82 10.47 15.85
C HIS A 102 4.11 10.65 16.66
N LYS A 103 4.78 9.55 17.04
CA LYS A 103 6.05 9.58 17.77
C LYS A 103 7.16 10.27 16.95
N SER A 104 7.18 10.03 15.65
CA SER A 104 8.20 10.57 14.73
C SER A 104 7.78 11.89 14.07
N ALA A 105 6.64 12.48 14.46
CA ALA A 105 6.08 13.64 13.78
C ALA A 105 6.86 14.93 14.08
N ILE A 106 7.21 15.63 13.02
CA ILE A 106 7.83 16.97 13.08
C ILE A 106 6.70 18.00 13.29
N PRO A 107 6.91 19.04 14.12
CA PRO A 107 5.97 20.16 14.21
C PRO A 107 5.70 20.75 12.82
N ARG A 108 4.44 21.11 12.54
CA ARG A 108 4.04 21.72 11.26
C ARG A 108 3.10 22.89 11.48
N LYS A 109 3.10 23.81 10.52
CA LYS A 109 2.24 25.00 10.53
C LYS A 109 0.79 24.55 10.38
N THR A 110 0.02 24.73 11.44
CA THR A 110 -1.38 24.31 11.51
C THR A 110 -2.26 25.56 11.64
N PRO A 111 -3.24 25.76 10.74
CA PRO A 111 -4.19 26.85 10.85
C PRO A 111 -5.08 26.61 12.07
N THR A 112 -5.15 27.58 12.97
CA THR A 112 -6.09 27.57 14.10
C THR A 112 -6.92 28.84 14.10
N ARG A 113 -8.01 28.85 14.86
CA ARG A 113 -8.91 30.02 14.97
C ARG A 113 -8.18 31.30 15.41
N GLY A 114 -7.08 31.18 16.17
CA GLY A 114 -6.25 32.30 16.62
C GLY A 114 -4.99 32.55 15.78
N GLY A 115 -4.98 32.11 14.53
CA GLY A 115 -3.84 32.21 13.63
C GLY A 115 -3.04 30.91 13.49
N ASN A 116 -2.06 30.94 12.59
CA ASN A 116 -1.23 29.78 12.29
C ASN A 116 -0.27 29.49 13.45
N ARG A 117 -0.23 28.25 13.95
CA ARG A 117 0.68 27.81 15.02
C ARG A 117 1.53 26.64 14.57
N MET A 118 2.78 26.60 15.04
CA MET A 118 3.67 25.45 14.81
C MET A 118 3.40 24.41 15.90
N ARG A 119 2.83 23.25 15.54
CA ARG A 119 2.47 22.20 16.51
C ARG A 119 2.72 20.83 15.90
N ARG A 120 3.10 19.85 16.73
CA ARG A 120 3.06 18.43 16.34
C ARG A 120 1.60 18.01 16.09
N PRO A 121 1.32 17.25 15.02
CA PRO A 121 -0.02 16.72 14.80
C PRO A 121 -0.44 15.84 15.97
N SER A 122 -1.73 15.85 16.31
CA SER A 122 -2.25 14.95 17.34
C SER A 122 -2.30 13.50 16.84
N LEU A 123 -2.42 12.53 17.75
CA LEU A 123 -2.61 11.13 17.38
C LEU A 123 -3.89 10.92 16.55
N SER A 124 -4.97 11.65 16.87
CA SER A 124 -6.21 11.62 16.07
C SER A 124 -5.97 12.09 14.64
N THR A 125 -5.18 13.16 14.47
CA THR A 125 -4.77 13.64 13.15
C THR A 125 -3.93 12.61 12.40
N CYS A 126 -2.96 11.97 13.07
CA CYS A 126 -2.14 10.93 12.44
C CYS A 126 -2.96 9.70 12.03
N ARG A 127 -3.95 9.29 12.85
CA ARG A 127 -4.89 8.21 12.51
C ARG A 127 -5.67 8.53 11.24
N ARG A 128 -6.20 9.75 11.15
CA ARG A 128 -6.93 10.20 9.96
C ARG A 128 -6.04 10.19 8.72
N GLU A 129 -4.82 10.70 8.82
CA GLU A 129 -3.85 10.67 7.71
C GLU A 129 -3.48 9.27 7.26
N VAL A 130 -3.34 8.31 8.18
CA VAL A 130 -3.09 6.90 7.83
C VAL A 130 -4.26 6.33 7.04
N ASN A 131 -5.50 6.60 7.47
CA ASN A 131 -6.69 6.14 6.77
C ASN A 131 -6.78 6.76 5.38
N GLU A 132 -6.66 8.09 5.29
CA GLU A 132 -6.70 8.82 4.01
C GLU A 132 -5.59 8.34 3.06
N ALA A 133 -4.38 8.10 3.55
CA ALA A 133 -3.28 7.59 2.74
C ALA A 133 -3.54 6.17 2.22
N LEU A 134 -4.06 5.27 3.07
CA LEU A 134 -4.42 3.91 2.64
C LEU A 134 -5.55 3.96 1.62
N ASP A 135 -6.65 4.65 1.92
CA ASP A 135 -7.83 4.71 1.05
C ASP A 135 -7.49 5.31 -0.32
N ALA A 136 -6.68 6.38 -0.34
CA ALA A 136 -6.16 6.97 -1.57
C ALA A 136 -5.22 6.00 -2.33
N SER A 137 -4.36 5.27 -1.62
CA SER A 137 -3.47 4.27 -2.24
C SER A 137 -4.28 3.16 -2.90
N LEU A 138 -5.30 2.61 -2.21
CA LEU A 138 -6.19 1.61 -2.78
C LEU A 138 -6.92 2.15 -4.01
N PHE A 139 -7.43 3.38 -3.94
CA PHE A 139 -8.11 4.01 -5.06
C PHE A 139 -7.21 4.12 -6.29
N MET A 140 -5.97 4.59 -6.11
CA MET A 140 -4.98 4.72 -7.20
C MET A 140 -4.56 3.36 -7.78
N LEU A 141 -4.47 2.33 -6.93
CA LEU A 141 -4.00 1.00 -7.35
C LEU A 141 -5.09 0.15 -8.02
N TYR A 142 -6.36 0.38 -7.71
CA TYR A 142 -7.47 -0.47 -8.18
C TYR A 142 -7.51 -0.62 -9.70
N GLN A 143 -7.55 0.50 -10.43
CA GLN A 143 -7.70 0.46 -11.88
C GLN A 143 -6.45 -0.11 -12.60
N PRO A 144 -5.21 0.35 -12.30
CA PRO A 144 -4.00 -0.23 -12.89
C PRO A 144 -3.87 -1.73 -12.63
N LEU A 145 -4.25 -2.19 -11.44
CA LEU A 145 -4.17 -3.61 -11.09
C LEU A 145 -5.21 -4.44 -11.85
N GLN A 146 -6.44 -3.94 -12.00
CA GLN A 146 -7.45 -4.59 -12.83
C GLN A 146 -6.97 -4.76 -14.28
N ASP A 147 -6.38 -3.70 -14.84
CA ASP A 147 -5.94 -3.70 -16.22
C ASP A 147 -4.75 -4.64 -16.44
N ALA A 148 -3.82 -4.72 -15.47
CA ALA A 148 -2.74 -5.69 -15.46
C ALA A 148 -3.25 -7.14 -15.49
N PHE A 149 -4.22 -7.48 -14.63
CA PHE A 149 -4.82 -8.83 -14.62
C PHE A 149 -5.57 -9.16 -15.91
N LYS A 150 -6.35 -8.21 -16.46
CA LYS A 150 -7.07 -8.39 -17.74
C LYS A 150 -6.09 -8.61 -18.90
N ASN A 151 -5.01 -7.82 -18.95
CA ASN A 151 -3.99 -7.92 -19.99
C ASN A 151 -3.26 -9.27 -19.95
N ARG A 152 -2.87 -9.76 -18.76
CA ARG A 152 -2.26 -11.10 -18.62
C ARG A 152 -3.18 -12.20 -19.13
N LYS A 153 -4.48 -12.16 -18.78
CA LYS A 153 -5.47 -13.14 -19.24
C LYS A 153 -5.60 -13.13 -20.76
N ARG A 154 -5.59 -11.93 -21.38
CA ARG A 154 -5.63 -11.78 -22.85
C ARG A 154 -4.40 -12.41 -23.51
N VAL A 155 -3.19 -12.08 -23.04
CA VAL A 155 -1.94 -12.62 -23.59
C VAL A 155 -1.87 -14.14 -23.46
N ALA A 156 -2.28 -14.69 -22.31
CA ALA A 156 -2.35 -16.13 -22.11
C ALA A 156 -3.32 -16.84 -23.07
N LYS A 157 -4.44 -16.19 -23.42
CA LYS A 157 -5.39 -16.73 -24.41
C LYS A 157 -4.81 -16.74 -25.83
N VAL A 158 -4.12 -15.67 -26.23
CA VAL A 158 -3.48 -15.57 -27.55
C VAL A 158 -2.38 -16.63 -27.72
N ARG A 159 -1.54 -16.83 -26.70
CA ARG A 159 -0.48 -17.86 -26.72
C ARG A 159 -0.98 -19.29 -26.85
N LYS A 160 -2.24 -19.58 -26.51
CA LYS A 160 -2.84 -20.92 -26.67
C LYS A 160 -3.41 -21.16 -28.07
N LEU A 161 -3.57 -20.11 -28.87
CA LEU A 161 -4.16 -20.17 -30.21
C LEU A 161 -3.09 -20.15 -31.31
N ALA A 162 -1.86 -19.76 -30.98
CA ALA A 162 -0.67 -19.80 -31.84
C ALA A 162 0.12 -21.08 -31.57
#